data_AF-A0AA42UEZ5-F1
#
_entry.id   AF-A0AA42UEZ5-F1
#
_cell.length_a   1.000
_cell.length_b   1.000
_cell.length_c   1.000
_cell.angle_alpha   90.00
_cell.angle_beta   90.00
_cell.angle_gamma   90.00
#
_symmetry.space_group_name_H-M   'P 1'
#
loop_
_entity.id
_entity.type
_entity.pdbx_description
1 polymer ?
#
loop_
_entity_poly.entity_id
_entity_poly.type
_entity_poly.pdbx_seq_one_letter_code
_entity_poly.pdbx_strand_id
1 'polypeptide(L)'
;MALDWLVGHVCGDISSRLRTSLIESSEEIEAVAKQVVDRYWLAFRQKNKSQEHLPKDQRMLGRYAPFVRRHPLNQKLYIGWRDYAPRRKGTRGKVLGETLTPANKIHFKESQFSHKAKLWELQLIIKTEEELRQLRELSESIHKQLVDINKAERVYKWQKSQETSAIKPSETEMAKERSHQDGINPLDHM
;
A
#
# COMPACT_ATOMS: atom_id res chain seq x y z
N MET A 1 12.32 -25.00 27.16
CA MET A 1 13.23 -23.87 26.86
C MET A 1 13.86 -23.90 25.45
N ALA A 2 13.98 -25.05 24.76
CA ALA A 2 14.58 -25.09 23.41
C ALA A 2 13.61 -24.79 22.24
N LEU A 3 12.28 -24.92 22.46
CA LEU A 3 11.28 -24.76 21.40
C LEU A 3 10.98 -23.29 21.08
N ASP A 4 10.98 -22.41 22.08
CA ASP A 4 10.67 -20.98 21.91
C ASP A 4 11.74 -20.23 21.09
N TRP A 5 13.00 -20.65 21.19
CA TRP A 5 14.10 -20.09 20.41
C TRP A 5 14.00 -20.49 18.93
N LEU A 6 13.61 -21.73 18.65
CA LEU A 6 13.45 -22.23 17.28
C LEU A 6 12.24 -21.60 16.58
N VAL A 7 11.08 -21.52 17.26
CA VAL A 7 9.85 -20.95 16.70
C VAL A 7 10.02 -19.46 16.38
N GLY A 8 10.71 -18.71 17.24
CA GLY A 8 11.01 -17.29 17.02
C GLY A 8 11.88 -17.03 15.78
N HIS A 9 12.82 -17.92 15.47
CA HIS A 9 13.69 -17.82 14.28
C HIS A 9 12.97 -18.30 13.02
N VAL A 10 12.28 -19.44 13.09
CA VAL A 10 11.58 -20.05 11.94
C VAL A 10 10.44 -19.17 11.44
N CYS A 11 9.62 -18.60 12.33
CA CYS A 11 8.55 -17.68 11.92
C CYS A 11 9.10 -16.35 11.37
N GLY A 12 10.23 -15.87 11.88
CA GLY A 12 10.92 -14.68 11.37
C GLY A 12 11.43 -14.88 9.94
N ASP A 13 12.09 -16.01 9.68
CA ASP A 13 12.65 -16.35 8.37
C ASP A 13 11.57 -16.63 7.31
N ILE A 14 10.45 -17.24 7.71
CA ILE A 14 9.28 -17.43 6.81
C ILE A 14 8.60 -16.09 6.53
N SER A 15 8.33 -15.28 7.56
CA SER A 15 7.70 -13.95 7.41
C SER A 15 8.53 -13.02 6.52
N SER A 16 9.85 -13.03 6.71
CA SER A 16 10.79 -12.24 5.91
C SER A 16 10.75 -12.64 4.44
N ARG A 17 10.87 -13.94 4.13
CA ARG A 17 10.80 -14.43 2.74
C ARG A 17 9.46 -14.13 2.09
N LEU A 18 8.36 -14.35 2.81
CA LEU A 18 7.01 -14.05 2.31
C LEU A 18 6.85 -12.56 2.02
N ARG A 19 7.34 -11.69 2.93
CA ARG A 19 7.31 -10.24 2.74
C ARG A 19 8.10 -9.82 1.49
N THR A 20 9.32 -10.33 1.32
CA THR A 20 10.15 -10.02 0.14
C THR A 20 9.41 -10.41 -1.14
N SER A 21 8.90 -11.64 -1.22
CA SER A 21 8.15 -12.12 -2.38
C SER A 21 6.91 -11.27 -2.66
N LEU A 22 6.15 -10.87 -1.63
CA LEU A 22 4.98 -10.00 -1.80
C LEU A 22 5.34 -8.59 -2.28
N ILE A 23 6.48 -8.04 -1.84
CA ILE A 23 6.97 -6.74 -2.31
C ILE A 23 7.38 -6.83 -3.78
N GLU A 24 8.14 -7.86 -4.16
CA GLU A 24 8.56 -8.12 -5.55
C GLU A 24 7.34 -8.27 -6.46
N SER A 25 6.36 -9.10 -6.09
CA SER A 25 5.11 -9.23 -6.85
C SER A 25 4.34 -7.90 -6.93
N SER A 26 4.36 -7.07 -5.88
CA SER A 26 3.74 -5.75 -5.93
C SER A 26 4.46 -4.79 -6.89
N GLU A 27 5.78 -4.91 -7.04
CA GLU A 27 6.58 -4.14 -8.01
C GLU A 27 6.33 -4.59 -9.44
N GLU A 28 6.21 -5.91 -9.67
CA GLU A 28 5.82 -6.46 -10.97
C GLU A 28 4.43 -5.95 -11.40
N ILE A 29 3.45 -5.96 -10.49
CA ILE A 29 2.11 -5.40 -10.77
C ILE A 29 2.21 -3.92 -11.11
N GLU A 30 3.05 -3.14 -10.40
CA GLU A 30 3.26 -1.73 -10.72
C GLU A 30 3.85 -1.56 -12.14
N ALA A 31 4.83 -2.38 -12.50
CA ALA A 31 5.46 -2.33 -13.83
C ALA A 31 4.45 -2.66 -14.94
N VAL A 32 3.67 -3.74 -14.78
CA VAL A 32 2.62 -4.12 -15.74
C VAL A 32 1.53 -3.05 -15.82
N ALA A 33 1.09 -2.51 -14.68
CA ALA A 33 0.10 -1.44 -14.66
C ALA A 33 0.61 -0.18 -15.38
N LYS A 34 1.89 0.18 -15.21
CA LYS A 34 2.51 1.29 -15.95
C LYS A 34 2.51 1.04 -17.45
N GLN A 35 2.85 -0.17 -17.90
CA GLN A 35 2.79 -0.52 -19.33
C GLN A 35 1.37 -0.38 -19.90
N VAL A 36 0.35 -0.83 -19.17
CA VAL A 36 -1.06 -0.66 -19.55
C VAL A 36 -1.41 0.82 -19.69
N VAL A 37 -1.01 1.64 -18.71
CA VAL A 37 -1.23 3.09 -18.71
C VAL A 37 -0.47 3.80 -19.83
N ASP A 38 0.76 3.40 -20.13
CA ASP A 38 1.56 3.97 -21.20
C ASP A 38 0.96 3.66 -22.57
N ARG A 39 0.49 2.43 -22.79
CA ARG A 39 -0.26 2.05 -24.01
C ARG A 39 -1.51 2.91 -24.17
N TYR A 40 -2.27 3.14 -23.09
CA TYR A 40 -3.39 4.07 -23.12
C TYR A 40 -2.96 5.47 -23.54
N TRP A 41 -1.91 6.02 -22.91
CA TRP A 41 -1.43 7.37 -23.19
C TRP A 41 -0.90 7.53 -24.61
N LEU A 42 -0.32 6.50 -25.21
CA LEU A 42 0.11 6.51 -26.60
C LEU A 42 -1.10 6.65 -27.54
N ALA A 43 -2.10 5.78 -27.37
CA ALA A 43 -3.33 5.81 -28.17
C ALA A 43 -4.09 7.14 -27.99
N PHE A 44 -4.20 7.61 -26.74
CA PHE A 44 -4.84 8.87 -26.37
C PHE A 44 -4.15 10.07 -27.03
N ARG A 45 -2.81 10.15 -26.94
CA ARG A 45 -2.03 11.24 -27.56
C ARG A 45 -2.13 11.20 -29.08
N GLN A 46 -2.08 10.02 -29.69
CA GLN A 46 -2.21 9.87 -31.14
C GLN A 46 -3.57 10.36 -31.64
N LYS A 47 -4.66 10.00 -30.96
CA LYS A 47 -6.01 10.46 -31.30
C LYS A 47 -6.17 11.96 -31.12
N ASN A 48 -5.70 12.52 -30.01
CA ASN A 48 -5.75 13.97 -29.80
C ASN A 48 -4.93 14.73 -30.85
N LYS A 49 -3.73 14.24 -31.19
CA LYS A 49 -2.87 14.85 -32.23
C LYS A 49 -3.52 14.78 -33.61
N SER A 50 -4.21 13.68 -33.94
CA SER A 50 -4.93 13.57 -35.22
C SER A 50 -6.02 14.62 -35.40
N GLN A 51 -6.46 15.31 -34.34
CA GLN A 51 -7.48 16.36 -34.40
C GLN A 51 -6.90 17.77 -34.31
N GLU A 52 -5.57 17.91 -34.27
CA GLU A 52 -4.89 19.21 -34.16
C GLU A 52 -5.14 20.12 -35.36
N HIS A 53 -5.35 19.54 -36.55
CA HIS A 53 -5.65 20.27 -37.77
C HIS A 53 -7.10 20.82 -37.81
N LEU A 54 -7.99 20.33 -36.95
CA LEU A 54 -9.40 20.74 -36.94
C LEU A 54 -9.58 22.05 -36.15
N PRO A 55 -10.62 22.86 -36.47
CA PRO A 55 -11.03 24.00 -35.65
C PRO A 55 -11.37 23.58 -34.22
N LYS A 56 -11.07 24.42 -33.21
CA LYS A 56 -11.23 24.08 -31.78
C LYS A 56 -12.60 23.52 -31.43
N ASP A 57 -13.66 24.08 -32.00
CA ASP A 57 -15.04 23.72 -31.68
C ASP A 57 -15.46 22.37 -32.26
N GLN A 58 -14.69 21.84 -33.21
CA GLN A 58 -14.92 20.53 -33.85
C GLN A 58 -14.02 19.42 -33.27
N ARG A 59 -13.07 19.77 -32.39
CA ARG A 59 -12.18 18.78 -31.77
C ARG A 59 -12.92 17.96 -30.72
N MET A 60 -12.91 16.66 -30.90
CA MET A 60 -13.30 15.65 -29.91
C MET A 60 -12.10 15.18 -29.09
N LEU A 61 -11.49 16.10 -28.33
CA LEU A 61 -10.37 15.78 -27.44
C LEU A 61 -10.80 14.88 -26.29
N GLY A 62 -9.92 13.97 -25.90
CA GLY A 62 -10.11 13.12 -24.73
C GLY A 62 -9.96 13.91 -23.43
N ARG A 63 -10.57 13.39 -22.37
CA ARG A 63 -10.74 14.00 -21.05
C ARG A 63 -10.15 13.16 -19.91
N TYR A 64 -10.26 11.84 -20.00
CA TYR A 64 -9.91 10.92 -18.94
C TYR A 64 -8.61 10.20 -19.25
N ALA A 65 -7.82 9.94 -18.21
CA ALA A 65 -6.66 9.06 -18.34
C ALA A 65 -6.38 8.30 -17.05
N PRO A 66 -5.85 7.07 -17.16
CA PRO A 66 -5.49 6.28 -16.01
C PRO A 66 -4.15 6.74 -15.44
N PHE A 67 -3.92 6.44 -14.17
CA PHE A 67 -2.64 6.66 -13.50
C PHE A 67 -2.32 5.50 -12.56
N VAL A 68 -1.03 5.32 -12.33
CA VAL A 68 -0.48 4.41 -11.31
C VAL A 68 0.37 5.25 -10.37
N ARG A 69 0.13 5.15 -9.06
CA ARG A 69 0.89 5.86 -8.04
C ARG A 69 1.05 5.02 -6.80
N ARG A 70 2.28 4.88 -6.32
CA ARG A 70 2.55 4.30 -5.00
C ARG A 70 2.49 5.37 -3.90
N HIS A 71 1.93 5.01 -2.76
CA HIS A 71 1.98 5.89 -1.60
C HIS A 71 3.41 5.89 -1.02
N PRO A 72 3.98 7.05 -0.67
CA PRO A 72 5.34 7.11 -0.12
C PRO A 72 5.47 6.37 1.22
N LEU A 73 4.45 6.45 2.09
CA LEU A 73 4.51 5.90 3.44
C LEU A 73 4.09 4.44 3.56
N ASN A 74 2.91 4.06 3.05
CA ASN A 74 2.37 2.70 3.23
C ASN A 74 2.64 1.78 2.03
N GLN A 75 3.39 2.26 1.03
CA GLN A 75 3.74 1.55 -0.20
C GLN A 75 2.54 0.97 -0.98
N LYS A 76 1.32 1.39 -0.65
CA LYS A 76 0.10 0.96 -1.33
C LYS A 76 0.09 1.47 -2.76
N LEU A 77 -0.17 0.57 -3.70
CA LEU A 77 -0.33 0.89 -5.11
C LEU A 77 -1.74 1.42 -5.36
N TYR A 78 -1.85 2.62 -5.94
CA TYR A 78 -3.09 3.21 -6.40
C TYR A 78 -3.13 3.20 -7.92
N ILE A 79 -4.08 2.44 -8.46
CA ILE A 79 -4.40 2.43 -9.89
C ILE A 79 -5.77 3.09 -10.03
N GLY A 80 -5.86 4.20 -10.74
CA GLY A 80 -7.07 5.01 -10.79
C GLY A 80 -7.21 5.80 -12.07
N TRP A 81 -8.28 6.59 -12.15
CA TRP A 81 -8.56 7.46 -13.28
C TRP A 81 -8.57 8.92 -12.85
N ARG A 82 -8.20 9.81 -13.78
CA ARG A 82 -8.25 11.26 -13.60
C ARG A 82 -9.07 11.91 -14.68
N ASP A 83 -9.78 12.97 -14.30
CA ASP A 83 -10.49 13.90 -15.16
C ASP A 83 -9.62 15.15 -15.39
N TYR A 84 -9.20 15.35 -16.64
CA TYR A 84 -8.37 16.47 -17.07
C TYR A 84 -9.18 17.63 -17.69
N ALA A 85 -10.51 17.62 -17.56
CA ALA A 85 -11.32 18.72 -18.08
C ALA A 85 -10.98 20.06 -17.39
N PRO A 86 -10.88 21.16 -18.16
CA PRO A 86 -10.70 22.49 -17.58
C PRO A 86 -11.91 22.86 -16.72
N ARG A 87 -11.68 23.25 -15.46
CA ARG A 87 -12.71 23.69 -14.51
C ARG A 87 -12.61 25.19 -14.26
N ARG A 88 -13.77 25.85 -14.11
CA ARG A 88 -13.91 27.30 -13.88
C ARG A 88 -13.81 27.75 -12.41
N LYS A 89 -13.69 26.86 -11.42
CA LYS A 89 -13.74 27.22 -9.97
C LYS A 89 -12.54 26.67 -9.19
N GLY A 90 -11.95 27.54 -8.37
CA GLY A 90 -10.91 27.22 -7.37
C GLY A 90 -9.67 28.10 -7.49
N THR A 91 -8.99 28.35 -6.35
CA THR A 91 -7.67 28.98 -6.27
C THR A 91 -6.74 28.32 -7.29
N ARG A 92 -5.85 29.09 -7.94
CA ARG A 92 -4.83 28.67 -8.95
C ARG A 92 -3.81 27.62 -8.42
N GLY A 93 -4.23 26.64 -7.65
CA GLY A 93 -3.46 25.45 -7.35
C GLY A 93 -3.32 24.63 -8.63
N LYS A 94 -2.07 24.29 -8.97
CA LYS A 94 -1.65 23.50 -10.14
C LYS A 94 -2.17 22.05 -10.09
N VAL A 95 -3.48 21.82 -9.99
CA VAL A 95 -4.03 20.47 -10.05
C VAL A 95 -4.23 20.13 -11.51
N LEU A 96 -3.31 19.32 -12.06
CA LEU A 96 -3.30 18.91 -13.47
C LEU A 96 -4.54 18.09 -13.86
N GLY A 97 -5.28 17.52 -12.89
CA GLY A 97 -6.54 16.80 -13.11
C GLY A 97 -7.10 16.22 -11.79
N GLU A 98 -8.41 16.00 -11.72
CA GLU A 98 -9.12 15.51 -10.54
C GLU A 98 -9.19 13.98 -10.54
N THR A 99 -8.87 13.35 -9.40
CA THR A 99 -8.95 11.89 -9.27
C THR A 99 -10.41 11.46 -9.18
N LEU A 100 -10.82 10.52 -10.03
CA LEU A 100 -12.14 9.91 -9.97
C LEU A 100 -12.23 8.92 -8.81
N THR A 101 -13.34 8.96 -8.10
CA THR A 101 -13.68 7.97 -7.08
C THR A 101 -14.25 6.72 -7.74
N PRO A 102 -13.78 5.50 -7.38
CA PRO A 102 -14.35 4.26 -7.87
C PRO A 102 -15.83 4.12 -7.48
N ALA A 103 -16.66 3.59 -8.38
CA ALA A 103 -18.07 3.34 -8.07
C ALA A 103 -18.26 2.22 -7.02
N ASN A 104 -17.45 1.15 -7.12
CA ASN A 104 -17.58 -0.04 -6.28
C ASN A 104 -16.26 -0.31 -5.55
N LYS A 105 -15.98 0.43 -4.47
CA LYS A 105 -14.75 0.36 -3.64
C LYS A 105 -13.45 0.56 -4.43
N ILE A 106 -13.09 -0.41 -5.26
CA ILE A 106 -11.87 -0.47 -6.09
C ILE A 106 -12.17 -0.40 -7.61
N HIS A 107 -13.40 -0.68 -8.05
CA HIS A 107 -13.72 -0.79 -9.48
C HIS A 107 -14.43 0.44 -10.05
N PHE A 108 -14.11 0.76 -11.30
CA PHE A 108 -14.78 1.81 -12.06
C PHE A 108 -15.83 1.21 -12.99
N LYS A 109 -16.93 1.92 -13.19
CA LYS A 109 -18.01 1.52 -14.11
C LYS A 109 -18.01 2.41 -15.34
N GLU A 110 -18.41 1.85 -16.48
CA GLU A 110 -18.58 2.60 -17.73
C GLU A 110 -19.48 3.84 -17.55
N SER A 111 -20.54 3.71 -16.75
CA SER A 111 -21.47 4.81 -16.44
C SER A 111 -20.82 6.03 -15.80
N GLN A 112 -19.63 5.89 -15.20
CA GLN A 112 -18.88 7.02 -14.63
C GLN A 112 -18.22 7.88 -15.72
N PHE A 113 -18.01 7.31 -16.90
CA PHE A 113 -17.35 7.96 -18.03
C PHE A 113 -18.34 8.35 -19.13
N SER A 114 -19.38 7.54 -19.35
CA SER A 114 -20.27 7.62 -20.53
C SER A 114 -20.92 8.99 -20.78
N HIS A 115 -21.26 9.74 -19.73
CA HIS A 115 -21.89 11.06 -19.88
C HIS A 115 -20.94 12.13 -20.45
N LYS A 116 -19.63 11.97 -20.27
CA LYS A 116 -18.64 13.04 -20.51
C LYS A 116 -17.51 12.63 -21.45
N ALA A 117 -17.23 11.33 -21.55
CA ALA A 117 -16.26 10.78 -22.46
C ALA A 117 -16.80 10.78 -23.90
N LYS A 118 -15.89 10.88 -24.86
CA LYS A 118 -16.23 10.68 -26.28
C LYS A 118 -16.37 9.19 -26.59
N LEU A 119 -17.09 8.82 -27.65
CA LEU A 119 -17.28 7.40 -28.00
C LEU A 119 -15.95 6.64 -28.20
N TRP A 120 -15.00 7.25 -28.90
CA TRP A 120 -13.67 6.67 -29.13
C TRP A 120 -12.89 6.50 -27.81
N GLU A 121 -13.06 7.45 -26.90
CA GLU A 121 -12.40 7.46 -25.60
C GLU A 121 -13.03 6.42 -24.68
N LEU A 122 -14.37 6.29 -24.69
CA LEU A 122 -15.10 5.31 -23.90
C LEU A 122 -14.68 3.88 -24.26
N GLN A 123 -14.55 3.57 -25.55
CA GLN A 123 -14.05 2.27 -26.00
C GLN A 123 -12.63 1.98 -25.48
N LEU A 124 -11.76 2.99 -25.51
CA LEU A 124 -10.39 2.87 -25.00
C LEU A 124 -10.38 2.67 -23.48
N ILE A 125 -11.22 3.42 -22.75
CA ILE A 125 -11.38 3.30 -21.30
C ILE A 125 -11.85 1.91 -20.92
N ILE A 126 -12.88 1.36 -21.57
CA ILE A 126 -13.43 0.03 -21.26
C ILE A 126 -12.35 -1.03 -21.41
N LYS A 127 -11.65 -1.05 -22.54
CA LYS A 127 -10.57 -2.02 -22.80
C LYS A 127 -9.46 -1.92 -21.76
N THR A 128 -9.03 -0.71 -21.42
CA THR A 128 -7.98 -0.50 -20.43
C THR A 128 -8.45 -0.81 -19.00
N GLU A 129 -9.72 -0.53 -18.68
CA GLU A 129 -10.30 -0.81 -17.36
C GLU A 129 -10.38 -2.32 -17.10
N GLU A 130 -10.66 -3.15 -18.11
CA GLU A 130 -10.67 -4.62 -17.96
C GLU A 130 -9.30 -5.17 -17.52
N GLU A 131 -8.21 -4.63 -18.08
CA GLU A 131 -6.85 -4.99 -17.70
C GLU A 131 -6.50 -4.44 -16.31
N LEU A 132 -6.79 -3.16 -16.05
CA LEU A 132 -6.48 -2.50 -14.77
C LEU A 132 -7.31 -3.04 -13.60
N ARG A 133 -8.51 -3.58 -13.86
CA ARG A 133 -9.37 -4.21 -12.85
C ARG A 133 -8.66 -5.40 -12.20
N GLN A 134 -8.13 -6.30 -13.01
CA GLN A 134 -7.42 -7.49 -12.52
C GLN A 134 -6.19 -7.09 -11.70
N LEU A 135 -5.42 -6.12 -12.18
CA LEU A 135 -4.24 -5.61 -11.47
C LEU A 135 -4.60 -4.95 -10.13
N ARG A 136 -5.73 -4.24 -10.06
CA ARG A 136 -6.23 -3.67 -8.79
C ARG A 136 -6.55 -4.73 -7.76
N GLU A 137 -7.29 -5.75 -8.15
CA GLU A 137 -7.67 -6.85 -7.24
C GLU A 137 -6.43 -7.54 -6.68
N LEU A 138 -5.46 -7.86 -7.55
CA LEU A 138 -4.18 -8.44 -7.13
C LEU A 138 -3.41 -7.51 -6.19
N SER A 139 -3.30 -6.21 -6.52
CA SER A 139 -2.59 -5.25 -5.68
C SER A 139 -3.23 -5.07 -4.29
N GLU A 140 -4.55 -5.10 -4.20
CA GLU A 140 -5.27 -4.94 -2.93
C GLU A 140 -5.12 -6.21 -2.08
N SER A 141 -5.14 -7.39 -2.70
CA SER A 141 -4.90 -8.67 -2.04
C SER A 141 -3.49 -8.72 -1.42
N ILE A 142 -2.46 -8.38 -2.20
CA ILE A 142 -1.07 -8.33 -1.71
C ILE A 142 -0.93 -7.33 -0.57
N HIS A 143 -1.49 -6.12 -0.73
CA HIS A 143 -1.44 -5.11 0.31
C HIS A 143 -2.10 -5.59 1.61
N LYS A 144 -3.26 -6.26 1.51
CA LYS A 144 -3.94 -6.83 2.66
C LYS A 144 -3.07 -7.87 3.39
N GLN A 145 -2.45 -8.79 2.64
CA GLN A 145 -1.56 -9.79 3.22
C GLN A 145 -0.35 -9.15 3.94
N LEU A 146 0.26 -8.12 3.34
CA LEU A 146 1.34 -7.37 3.99
C LEU A 146 0.89 -6.68 5.29
N VAL A 147 -0.32 -6.11 5.30
CA VAL A 147 -0.90 -5.51 6.52
C VAL A 147 -1.12 -6.56 7.60
N ASP A 148 -1.65 -7.74 7.24
CA ASP A 148 -1.91 -8.83 8.17
C ASP A 148 -0.61 -9.39 8.76
N ILE A 149 0.45 -9.56 7.96
CA ILE A 149 1.80 -9.95 8.42
C ILE A 149 2.35 -8.92 9.41
N ASN A 150 2.31 -7.63 9.06
CA ASN A 150 2.79 -6.56 9.93
C ASN A 150 2.03 -6.50 11.26
N LYS A 151 0.72 -6.78 11.23
CA LYS A 151 -0.11 -6.85 12.43
C LYS A 151 0.28 -8.03 13.32
N ALA A 152 0.48 -9.21 12.74
CA ALA A 152 0.90 -10.40 13.46
C ALA A 152 2.27 -10.20 14.14
N GLU A 153 3.24 -9.63 13.43
CA GLU A 153 4.56 -9.32 14.00
C GLU A 153 4.49 -8.31 15.16
N ARG A 154 3.62 -7.30 15.06
CA ARG A 154 3.44 -6.32 16.14
C ARG A 154 2.87 -6.96 17.39
N VAL A 155 1.88 -7.83 17.25
CA VAL A 155 1.29 -8.58 18.37
C VAL A 155 2.33 -9.47 19.03
N TYR A 156 3.11 -10.22 18.23
CA TYR A 156 4.17 -11.07 18.75
C TYR A 156 5.26 -10.30 19.50
N LYS A 157 5.74 -9.18 18.93
CA LYS A 157 6.72 -8.29 19.61
C LYS A 157 6.18 -7.74 20.92
N TRP A 158 4.90 -7.36 20.95
CA TRP A 158 4.25 -6.88 22.16
C TRP A 158 4.16 -7.98 23.22
N GLN A 159 3.73 -9.20 22.87
CA GLN A 159 3.69 -10.33 23.80
C GLN A 159 5.07 -10.63 24.41
N LYS A 160 6.11 -10.70 23.57
CA LYS A 160 7.49 -10.93 24.01
C LYS A 160 8.02 -9.82 24.94
N SER A 161 7.60 -8.56 24.72
CA SER A 161 7.95 -7.45 25.62
C SER A 161 7.31 -7.56 27.00
N GLN A 162 6.10 -8.13 27.10
CA GLN A 162 5.43 -8.38 28.38
C GLN A 162 6.09 -9.54 29.15
N GLU A 163 6.46 -10.61 28.46
CA GLU A 163 7.19 -11.75 29.06
C GLU A 163 8.56 -11.33 29.60
N THR A 164 9.33 -10.53 28.83
CA THR A 164 10.64 -10.03 29.28
C THR A 164 10.57 -9.02 30.42
N SER A 165 9.45 -8.29 30.56
CA SER A 165 9.22 -7.41 31.71
C SER A 165 8.73 -8.16 32.95
N ALA A 166 8.04 -9.30 32.78
CA ALA A 166 7.65 -10.20 33.87
C ALA A 166 8.81 -11.02 34.45
N ILE A 167 9.90 -11.23 33.69
CA ILE A 167 11.08 -12.02 34.12
C ILE A 167 12.13 -11.18 34.87
N LYS A 168 12.01 -9.83 34.90
CA LYS A 168 12.90 -9.03 35.74
C LYS A 168 12.60 -9.34 37.22
N PRO A 169 13.56 -9.85 38.02
CA PRO A 169 13.35 -10.00 39.45
C PRO A 169 12.98 -8.62 40.00
N SER A 170 11.93 -8.56 40.80
CA SER A 170 11.60 -7.33 41.49
C SER A 170 12.83 -6.90 42.31
N GLU A 171 13.28 -5.65 42.19
CA GLU A 171 14.41 -5.13 42.97
C GLU A 171 14.19 -5.31 44.50
N THR A 172 12.94 -5.54 44.90
CA THR A 172 12.51 -5.94 46.24
C THR A 172 12.91 -7.36 46.68
N GLU A 173 13.13 -8.32 45.79
CA GLU A 173 13.61 -9.67 46.15
C GLU A 173 15.12 -9.70 46.35
N MET A 174 15.90 -8.97 45.52
CA MET A 174 17.36 -8.87 45.68
C MET A 174 17.79 -8.04 46.90
N ALA A 175 16.94 -7.11 47.38
CA ALA A 175 17.19 -6.37 48.62
C ALA A 175 16.98 -7.24 49.88
N LYS A 176 16.06 -8.23 49.81
CA LYS A 176 15.79 -9.15 50.93
C LYS A 176 16.92 -10.16 51.13
N GLU A 177 17.48 -10.70 50.05
CA GLU A 177 18.61 -11.65 50.14
C GLU A 177 19.91 -11.01 50.65
N ARG A 178 20.18 -9.74 50.32
CA ARG A 178 21.35 -9.03 50.88
C ARG A 178 21.21 -8.71 52.36
N SER A 179 20.00 -8.43 52.85
CA SER A 179 19.76 -8.16 54.28
C SER A 179 19.87 -9.39 55.19
N HIS A 180 19.90 -10.61 54.64
CA HIS A 180 19.97 -11.86 55.41
C HIS A 180 21.40 -12.40 55.57
N GLN A 181 22.38 -11.86 54.83
CA GLN A 181 23.79 -12.29 54.92
C GLN A 181 24.64 -11.44 55.87
N ASP A 182 24.22 -10.24 56.26
CA ASP A 182 24.98 -9.35 57.15
C ASP A 182 24.67 -9.54 58.66
N GLY A 183 24.00 -10.63 59.04
CA GLY A 183 23.49 -10.87 60.39
C GLY A 183 24.24 -11.87 61.27
N ILE A 184 25.43 -12.35 60.90
CA ILE A 184 26.21 -13.29 61.72
C ILE A 184 27.53 -12.62 62.14
N ASN A 185 27.53 -12.07 63.36
CA ASN A 185 28.69 -11.44 63.99
C ASN A 185 29.39 -12.50 64.89
N PRO A 186 30.62 -12.96 64.60
CA PRO A 186 31.33 -13.88 65.49
C PRO A 186 32.25 -13.06 66.41
N LEU A 187 31.69 -12.58 67.52
CA LEU A 187 32.48 -12.17 68.69
C LEU A 187 31.84 -12.83 69.91
N ASP A 188 32.17 -14.10 70.12
CA ASP A 188 32.21 -14.71 71.44
C ASP A 188 33.04 -15.97 71.35
N HIS A 189 34.28 -15.90 71.84
CA HIS A 189 35.01 -16.96 72.56
C HIS A 189 36.36 -16.37 73.00
N MET A 190 36.35 -15.80 74.21
CA MET A 190 37.51 -15.84 75.11
C MET A 190 37.64 -17.24 75.72
#